data_AF-A0A3Q1EFZ1-F1
#
_entry.id   AF-A0A3Q1EFZ1-F1
#
_cell.length_a   1.000
_cell.length_b   1.000
_cell.length_c   1.000
_cell.angle_alpha   90.00
_cell.angle_beta   90.00
_cell.angle_gamma   90.00
#
_symmetry.space_group_name_H-M   'P 1'
#
loop_
_entity.id
_entity.type
_entity.pdbx_description
1 polymer ?
#
loop_
_entity_poly.entity_id
_entity_poly.type
_entity_poly.pdbx_seq_one_letter_code
_entity_poly.pdbx_strand_id
1 'polypeptide(L)'
;MCPQVIVLNHPGQINAGYAPVLDCHTAHIACKFNELIEKIDRRSGKKLEDNPKFVKSGDAAIINLVPSKPLSVETFSEYPPLGRFAVRDMKQTVAVGVIKEVTKKEISGKVTKAAQKADKKK
;
A
#
# COMPACT_ATOMS: atom_id res chain seq x y z
N MET A 1 -6.31 -1.22 -0.76
CA MET A 1 -5.72 0.12 -1.03
C MET A 1 -5.07 0.06 -2.41
N CYS A 2 -5.05 1.17 -3.14
CA CYS A 2 -4.54 1.20 -4.53
C CYS A 2 -3.33 2.15 -4.64
N PRO A 3 -2.12 1.67 -4.28
CA PRO A 3 -0.92 2.47 -4.45
C PRO A 3 -0.28 2.37 -5.83
N GLN A 4 0.48 3.40 -6.14
CA GLN A 4 1.48 3.39 -7.19
C GLN A 4 2.80 2.86 -6.60
N VAL A 5 3.31 1.77 -7.15
CA VAL A 5 4.52 1.08 -6.72
C VAL A 5 5.57 1.15 -7.82
N ILE A 6 6.82 1.39 -7.44
CA ILE A 6 7.99 1.33 -8.33
C ILE A 6 8.87 0.19 -7.85
N VAL A 7 9.10 -0.79 -8.72
CA VAL A 7 9.96 -1.94 -8.43
C VAL A 7 11.42 -1.52 -8.60
N LEU A 8 12.25 -1.80 -7.59
CA LEU A 8 13.65 -1.42 -7.55
C LEU A 8 14.54 -2.59 -7.98
N ASN A 9 14.99 -3.40 -7.02
CA ASN A 9 15.96 -4.47 -7.22
C ASN A 9 15.36 -5.82 -6.82
N HIS A 10 14.30 -6.24 -7.50
CA HIS A 10 13.74 -7.58 -7.32
C HIS A 10 14.42 -8.54 -8.33
N PRO A 11 15.01 -9.66 -7.89
CA PRO A 11 15.76 -10.58 -8.76
C PRO A 11 14.85 -11.39 -9.70
N GLY A 12 13.55 -11.50 -9.38
CA GLY A 12 12.55 -12.16 -10.20
C GLY A 12 11.47 -11.23 -10.72
N GLN A 13 10.32 -11.79 -11.05
CA GLN A 13 9.12 -11.06 -11.44
C GLN A 13 8.11 -11.06 -10.30
N ILE A 14 7.39 -9.96 -10.13
CA ILE A 14 6.29 -9.83 -9.17
C ILE A 14 4.99 -10.10 -9.90
N ASN A 15 4.25 -11.10 -9.42
CA ASN A 15 2.95 -11.52 -9.96
C ASN A 15 1.82 -11.20 -8.97
N ALA A 16 0.58 -11.26 -9.45
CA ALA A 16 -0.58 -11.30 -8.57
C ALA A 16 -0.45 -12.49 -7.58
N GLY A 17 -0.78 -12.24 -6.32
CA GLY A 17 -0.60 -13.17 -5.22
C GLY A 17 0.68 -12.98 -4.40
N TYR A 18 1.64 -12.17 -4.87
CA TYR A 18 2.86 -11.86 -4.13
C TYR A 18 2.56 -11.21 -2.77
N ALA A 19 3.17 -11.68 -1.69
CA ALA A 19 2.83 -11.25 -0.33
C ALA A 19 4.07 -10.79 0.48
N PRO A 20 4.71 -9.68 0.09
CA PRO A 20 5.86 -9.14 0.79
C PRO A 20 5.45 -8.41 2.07
N VAL A 21 6.46 -7.99 2.84
CA VAL A 21 6.24 -7.15 4.01
C VAL A 21 6.27 -5.67 3.61
N LEU A 22 5.27 -4.92 4.09
CA LEU A 22 5.20 -3.49 3.92
C LEU A 22 5.58 -2.79 5.21
N ASP A 23 6.45 -1.79 5.05
CA ASP A 23 6.83 -0.85 6.09
C ASP A 23 6.21 0.50 5.77
N CYS A 24 5.21 0.86 6.55
CA CYS A 24 4.48 2.12 6.42
C CYS A 24 4.51 2.83 7.76
N HIS A 25 5.23 3.96 7.85
CA HIS A 25 5.49 4.66 9.10
C HIS A 25 6.12 3.73 10.18
N THR A 26 5.35 3.33 11.19
CA THR A 26 5.76 2.41 12.27
C THR A 26 5.16 1.01 12.10
N ALA A 27 4.27 0.82 11.12
CA ALA A 27 3.63 -0.45 10.84
C ALA A 27 4.54 -1.33 9.97
N HIS A 28 4.68 -2.59 10.37
CA HIS A 28 5.41 -3.63 9.65
C HIS A 28 4.47 -4.83 9.45
N ILE A 29 3.81 -4.89 8.28
CA ILE A 29 2.71 -5.83 8.02
C ILE A 29 2.84 -6.44 6.63
N ALA A 30 2.67 -7.76 6.53
CA ALA A 30 2.59 -8.44 5.24
C ALA A 30 1.33 -8.01 4.47
N CYS A 31 1.49 -7.61 3.22
CA CYS A 31 0.38 -7.25 2.35
C CYS A 31 0.44 -8.07 1.07
N LYS A 32 -0.72 -8.57 0.65
CA LYS A 32 -0.86 -9.34 -0.58
C LYS A 32 -1.14 -8.39 -1.75
N PHE A 33 -0.42 -8.59 -2.83
CA PHE A 33 -0.66 -8.00 -4.13
C PHE A 33 -1.83 -8.76 -4.72
N ASN A 34 -3.04 -8.26 -4.51
CA ASN A 34 -4.25 -8.95 -4.96
C ASN A 34 -4.30 -8.97 -6.48
N GLU A 35 -4.18 -7.79 -7.09
CA GLU A 35 -4.26 -7.58 -8.53
C GLU A 35 -3.26 -6.50 -8.96
N LEU A 36 -2.63 -6.71 -10.11
CA LEU A 36 -1.87 -5.69 -10.81
C LEU A 36 -2.85 -4.98 -11.74
N ILE A 37 -3.24 -3.75 -11.39
CA ILE A 37 -4.29 -3.04 -12.12
C ILE A 37 -3.72 -2.51 -13.43
N GLU A 38 -2.61 -1.78 -13.36
CA GLU A 38 -2.03 -1.10 -14.52
C GLU A 38 -0.52 -0.99 -14.38
N LYS A 39 0.18 -1.16 -15.50
CA LYS A 39 1.59 -0.76 -15.63
C LYS A 39 1.63 0.69 -16.08
N ILE A 40 2.48 1.48 -15.45
CA ILE A 40 2.65 2.91 -15.75
C ILE A 40 4.12 3.24 -16.01
N ASP A 41 4.35 4.29 -16.77
CA ASP A 41 5.69 4.84 -16.94
C ASP A 41 6.12 5.60 -15.67
N ARG A 42 7.33 5.31 -15.19
CA ARG A 42 7.86 5.86 -13.93
C ARG A 42 8.03 7.39 -13.96
N ARG A 43 8.28 7.98 -15.13
CA ARG A 43 8.58 9.42 -15.27
C ARG A 43 7.34 10.23 -15.61
N SER A 44 6.58 9.78 -16.60
CA SER A 44 5.41 10.48 -17.12
C SER A 44 4.11 10.12 -16.42
N GLY A 45 4.08 9.01 -15.68
CA GLY A 45 2.86 8.51 -15.02
C GLY A 45 1.78 8.02 -15.98
N LYS A 46 2.08 7.93 -17.29
CA LYS A 46 1.14 7.44 -18.31
C LYS A 46 0.98 5.93 -18.20
N LYS A 47 -0.25 5.47 -18.41
CA LYS A 47 -0.56 4.03 -18.50
C LYS A 47 0.13 3.44 -19.72
N LEU A 48 0.79 2.30 -19.53
CA LEU A 48 1.47 1.54 -20.57
C LEU A 48 0.68 0.28 -20.93
N GLU A 49 0.15 -0.42 -19.92
CA GLU A 49 -0.55 -1.69 -20.09
C GLU A 49 -1.60 -1.85 -18.98
N ASP A 50 -2.80 -2.28 -19.34
CA ASP A 50 -3.86 -2.62 -18.39
C ASP A 50 -3.75 -4.10 -18.01
N ASN A 51 -3.87 -4.40 -16.72
CA ASN A 51 -3.78 -5.74 -16.12
C ASN A 51 -2.53 -6.54 -16.54
N PRO A 52 -1.31 -6.02 -16.27
CA PRO A 52 -0.10 -6.72 -16.65
C PRO A 52 0.01 -8.06 -15.90
N LYS A 53 0.48 -9.11 -16.58
CA LYS A 53 0.67 -10.43 -15.94
C LYS A 53 1.72 -10.41 -14.84
N PHE A 54 2.76 -9.59 -15.02
CA PHE A 54 3.89 -9.46 -14.09
C PHE A 54 4.53 -8.08 -14.19
N VAL A 55 5.22 -7.67 -13.12
CA VAL A 55 6.07 -6.47 -13.11
C VAL A 55 7.50 -6.82 -12.71
N LYS A 56 8.48 -6.14 -13.31
CA LYS A 56 9.91 -6.39 -13.07
C LYS A 56 10.61 -5.12 -12.55
N SER A 57 11.85 -5.29 -12.11
CA SER A 57 12.74 -4.21 -11.71
C SER A 57 12.77 -3.07 -12.74
N GLY A 58 12.55 -1.84 -12.27
CA GLY A 58 12.46 -0.63 -13.08
C GLY A 58 11.04 -0.24 -13.50
N ASP A 59 10.08 -1.17 -13.46
CA ASP A 59 8.69 -0.88 -13.80
C ASP A 59 7.97 -0.14 -12.66
N ALA A 60 7.00 0.68 -13.03
CA ALA A 60 6.01 1.22 -12.12
C ALA A 60 4.63 0.65 -12.43
N ALA A 61 3.82 0.42 -11.40
CA ALA A 61 2.49 -0.13 -11.55
C ALA A 61 1.54 0.38 -10.47
N ILE A 62 0.25 0.41 -10.78
CA ILE A 62 -0.83 0.59 -9.82
C ILE A 62 -1.33 -0.80 -9.44
N ILE A 63 -1.39 -1.06 -8.13
CA ILE A 63 -1.61 -2.40 -7.60
C ILE A 63 -2.72 -2.33 -6.55
N ASN A 64 -3.62 -3.31 -6.55
CA ASN A 64 -4.55 -3.49 -5.45
C ASN A 64 -3.86 -4.28 -4.33
N LEU A 65 -3.59 -3.61 -3.20
CA LEU A 65 -2.97 -4.21 -2.03
C LEU A 65 -4.00 -4.49 -0.93
N VAL A 66 -3.92 -5.70 -0.40
CA VAL A 66 -4.74 -6.18 0.73
C VAL A 66 -3.84 -6.51 1.90
N PRO A 67 -3.92 -5.80 3.03
CA PRO A 67 -3.12 -6.11 4.20
C PRO A 67 -3.62 -7.40 4.87
N SER A 68 -2.70 -8.23 5.36
CA SER A 68 -3.03 -9.48 6.08
C SER A 68 -3.56 -9.25 7.49
N LYS A 69 -3.24 -8.11 8.10
CA LYS A 69 -3.68 -7.68 9.42
C LYS A 69 -4.28 -6.26 9.32
N PRO A 70 -5.11 -5.84 10.29
CA PRO A 70 -5.61 -4.46 10.33
C PRO A 70 -4.45 -3.46 10.27
N LEU A 71 -4.51 -2.58 9.27
CA LEU A 71 -3.47 -1.60 8.96
C LEU A 71 -4.15 -0.24 8.76
N SER A 72 -3.64 0.77 9.44
CA SER A 72 -4.06 2.16 9.25
C SER A 72 -3.11 2.84 8.26
N VAL A 73 -3.67 3.26 7.13
CA VAL A 73 -2.95 3.98 6.07
C VAL A 73 -3.84 5.07 5.52
N GLU A 74 -3.21 6.09 4.94
CA GLU A 74 -3.90 7.23 4.37
C GLU A 74 -3.37 7.54 2.97
N THR A 75 -4.12 8.34 2.22
CA THR A 75 -3.64 8.79 0.91
C THR A 75 -2.40 9.69 1.08
N PHE A 76 -1.48 9.60 0.14
CA PHE A 76 -0.26 10.43 0.17
C PHE A 76 -0.56 11.93 0.11
N SER A 77 -1.63 12.32 -0.59
CA SER A 77 -2.05 13.71 -0.73
C SER A 77 -2.59 14.30 0.56
N GLU A 78 -3.30 13.52 1.37
CA GLU A 78 -3.88 13.99 2.65
C GLU A 78 -2.87 13.89 3.79
N TYR A 79 -2.19 12.75 3.92
CA TYR A 79 -1.23 12.49 4.99
C TYR A 79 0.05 11.85 4.43
N PRO A 80 0.99 12.67 3.92
CA PRO A 80 2.24 12.20 3.32
C PRO A 80 3.03 11.17 4.15
N PRO A 81 3.13 11.28 5.50
CA PRO A 81 3.85 10.31 6.33
C PRO A 81 3.21 8.92 6.38
N LEU A 82 1.89 8.82 6.18
CA LEU A 82 1.12 7.56 6.22
C LEU A 82 0.82 7.01 4.82
N GLY A 83 1.10 7.78 3.77
CA GLY A 83 0.89 7.40 2.38
C GLY A 83 2.14 6.89 1.67
N ARG A 84 3.31 6.87 2.31
CA ARG A 84 4.56 6.30 1.76
C ARG A 84 4.89 4.99 2.44
N PHE A 85 5.26 4.00 1.64
CA PHE A 85 5.69 2.71 2.18
C PHE A 85 6.86 2.13 1.40
N ALA A 86 7.65 1.32 2.09
CA ALA A 86 8.65 0.47 1.49
C ALA A 86 8.13 -0.97 1.46
N VAL A 87 8.43 -1.69 0.37
CA VAL A 87 8.15 -3.11 0.25
C VAL A 87 9.46 -3.84 0.45
N ARG A 88 9.51 -4.71 1.46
CA ARG A 88 10.67 -5.52 1.80
C ARG A 88 10.38 -6.99 1.63
N ASP A 89 11.35 -7.68 1.04
CA ASP A 89 11.38 -9.13 0.90
C ASP A 89 12.84 -9.61 0.91
N MET A 90 13.11 -10.82 1.37
CA MET A 90 14.47 -11.39 1.46
C MET A 90 15.52 -10.44 2.09
N LYS A 91 15.14 -9.64 3.09
CA LYS A 91 15.97 -8.62 3.77
C LYS A 91 16.44 -7.45 2.87
N GLN A 92 15.81 -7.26 1.71
CA GLN A 92 16.09 -6.15 0.79
C GLN A 92 14.81 -5.35 0.48
N THR A 93 14.98 -4.08 0.13
CA THR A 93 13.87 -3.26 -0.36
C THR A 93 13.65 -3.55 -1.84
N VAL A 94 12.57 -4.24 -2.16
CA VAL A 94 12.26 -4.69 -3.53
C VAL A 94 11.43 -3.67 -4.30
N ALA A 95 10.66 -2.84 -3.60
CA ALA A 95 9.87 -1.78 -4.21
C ALA A 95 9.60 -0.65 -3.20
N VAL A 96 9.19 0.50 -3.72
CA VAL A 96 8.68 1.63 -2.92
C VAL A 96 7.38 2.10 -3.52
N GLY A 97 6.46 2.60 -2.70
CA GLY A 97 5.17 3.02 -3.20
C GLY A 97 4.56 4.20 -2.47
N VAL A 98 3.62 4.83 -3.15
CA VAL A 98 2.78 5.92 -2.65
C VAL A 98 1.31 5.53 -2.81
N ILE A 99 0.54 5.73 -1.75
CA ILE A 99 -0.88 5.39 -1.71
C ILE A 99 -1.68 6.50 -2.41
N LYS A 100 -2.36 6.15 -3.50
CA LYS A 100 -3.27 7.08 -4.19
C LYS A 100 -4.68 7.02 -3.62
N GLU A 101 -5.14 5.82 -3.30
CA GLU A 101 -6.50 5.60 -2.83
C GLU A 101 -6.55 4.55 -1.71
N VAL A 102 -7.41 4.77 -0.72
CA VAL A 102 -7.64 3.87 0.40
C VAL A 102 -9.13 3.61 0.56
N THR A 103 -9.52 2.35 0.47
CA THR A 103 -10.85 1.90 0.91
C THR A 103 -10.81 1.75 2.43
N LYS A 104 -11.38 2.71 3.16
CA LYS A 104 -11.43 2.68 4.62
C LYS A 104 -12.49 1.68 5.08
N LYS A 105 -12.12 0.79 5.99
CA LYS A 105 -13.09 -0.08 6.66
C LYS A 105 -13.52 0.58 7.96
N GLU A 106 -14.81 0.80 8.13
CA GLU A 106 -15.36 1.23 9.42
C GLU A 106 -15.23 0.09 10.43
N ILE A 107 -14.48 0.33 11.49
CA ILE A 107 -14.37 -0.57 12.63
C ILE A 107 -14.90 0.21 13.83
N SER A 108 -16.07 -0.15 14.34
CA SER A 108 -16.59 0.44 15.56
C SER A 108 -15.74 -0.02 16.74
N GLY A 109 -14.79 0.81 17.18
CA GLY A 109 -14.00 0.55 18.37
C GLY A 109 -14.85 0.60 19.64
N LYS A 110 -14.47 -0.17 20.67
CA LYS A 110 -15.07 0.00 22.01
C LYS A 110 -14.71 1.38 22.54
N VAL A 111 -15.71 2.24 22.72
CA VAL A 111 -15.53 3.58 23.29
C VAL A 111 -15.22 3.45 24.77
N THR A 112 -14.15 4.11 25.23
CA THR A 112 -13.79 4.10 26.65
C THR A 112 -14.78 4.93 27.48
N LYS A 113 -14.98 4.57 28.75
CA LYS A 113 -15.86 5.34 29.66
C LYS A 113 -15.44 6.81 29.79
N ALA A 114 -14.15 7.10 29.65
CA ALA A 114 -13.63 8.47 29.67
C ALA A 114 -14.08 9.27 28.43
N ALA A 115 -13.99 8.68 27.23
CA ALA A 115 -14.47 9.31 26.00
C ALA A 115 -15.99 9.56 26.04
N GLN A 116 -16.78 8.60 26.54
CA GLN A 116 -18.23 8.80 26.73
C GLN A 116 -18.58 9.95 27.68
N LYS A 117 -17.76 10.16 28.72
CA LYS A 117 -17.96 11.29 29.67
C LYS A 117 -17.55 12.63 29.07
N ALA A 118 -16.57 12.67 28.17
CA ALA A 118 -16.16 13.88 27.48
C ALA A 118 -17.18 14.33 26.43
N ASP A 119 -17.75 13.41 25.65
CA ASP A 119 -18.77 13.72 24.64
C ASP A 119 -20.08 14.22 25.26
N LYS A 120 -20.46 13.71 26.44
CA LYS A 120 -21.66 14.19 27.17
C LYS A 120 -21.52 15.59 27.80
N LYS A 121 -20.32 16.19 27.75
CA LYS A 121 -20.03 17.53 28.30
C LYS A 121 -20.05 18.64 27.25
N LYS A 122 -20.29 18.30 25.98
CA LYS A 122 -20.70 19.23 24.93
C LYS A 122 -22.23 19.31 24.88
#